data_AF-A0A2G6DZX3-F1
#
_entry.id   AF-A0A2G6DZX3-F1
#
_cell.length_a   1.000
_cell.length_b   1.000
_cell.length_c   1.000
_cell.angle_alpha   90.00
_cell.angle_beta   90.00
_cell.angle_gamma   90.00
#
_symmetry.space_group_name_H-M   'P 1'
#
loop_
_entity.id
_entity.type
_entity.pdbx_description
1 polymer ?
#
loop_
_entity_poly.entity_id
_entity_poly.type
_entity_poly.pdbx_seq_one_letter_code
_entity_poly.pdbx_strand_id
1 'polypeptide(L)'
;THPALVIKSGYMEGKSLSTEEISKLAELESREVLLAKLAGAMKGSLNQAAYLFAAPLSQAVRTIDALRAKVEESGGPDVAAPADAPADQAPAGEAPAAGGAGDA
;
A
#
# COMPACT_ATOMS: atom_id res chain seq x y z
N THR A 1 -44.41 -4.36 1.65
CA THR A 1 -44.71 -3.93 0.27
C THR A 1 -46.17 -3.58 0.14
N HIS A 2 -46.51 -2.57 -0.67
CA HIS A 2 -47.89 -2.14 -0.93
C HIS A 2 -48.14 -2.27 -2.44
N PRO A 3 -48.83 -3.33 -2.89
CA PRO A 3 -48.91 -3.67 -4.31
C PRO A 3 -49.65 -2.64 -5.19
N ALA A 4 -50.39 -1.71 -4.57
CA ALA A 4 -51.06 -0.63 -5.29
C ALA A 4 -50.15 0.57 -5.61
N LEU A 5 -48.97 0.68 -4.97
CA LEU A 5 -48.05 1.80 -5.17
C LEU A 5 -46.96 1.42 -6.18
N VAL A 6 -47.16 1.84 -7.43
CA VAL A 6 -46.23 1.57 -8.54
C VAL A 6 -45.43 2.84 -8.86
N ILE A 7 -44.11 2.76 -8.73
CA ILE A 7 -43.18 3.84 -9.10
C ILE A 7 -42.95 3.79 -10.62
N LYS A 8 -43.34 4.86 -11.32
CA LYS A 8 -43.29 4.93 -12.80
C LYS A 8 -41.99 5.54 -13.34
N SER A 9 -41.53 6.63 -12.72
CA SER A 9 -40.30 7.33 -13.11
C SER A 9 -39.85 8.24 -11.96
N GLY A 10 -38.63 8.73 -12.05
CA GLY A 10 -38.04 9.71 -11.14
C GLY A 10 -37.44 10.88 -11.89
N TYR A 11 -37.12 11.97 -11.20
CA TYR A 11 -36.41 13.10 -11.77
C TYR A 11 -35.37 13.58 -10.77
N MET A 12 -34.10 13.61 -11.17
CA MET A 12 -32.99 14.00 -10.30
C MET A 12 -31.97 14.79 -11.10
N GLU A 13 -31.56 15.95 -10.58
CA GLU A 13 -30.54 16.81 -11.19
C GLU A 13 -30.80 17.17 -12.67
N GLY A 14 -32.05 17.42 -13.03
CA GLY A 14 -32.41 17.77 -14.40
C GLY A 14 -32.60 16.59 -15.36
N LYS A 15 -32.51 15.35 -14.86
CA LYS A 15 -32.61 14.12 -15.66
C LYS A 15 -33.78 13.26 -15.21
N SER A 16 -34.53 12.73 -16.17
CA SER A 16 -35.53 11.69 -15.91
C SER A 16 -34.85 10.34 -15.68
N LEU A 17 -35.24 9.63 -14.64
CA LEU A 17 -34.72 8.33 -14.25
C LEU A 17 -35.78 7.24 -14.44
N SER A 18 -35.34 6.09 -14.94
CA SER A 18 -36.13 4.86 -14.99
C SER A 18 -36.24 4.19 -13.61
N THR A 19 -37.21 3.29 -13.44
CA THR A 19 -37.41 2.57 -12.17
C THR A 19 -36.20 1.73 -11.75
N GLU A 20 -35.46 1.20 -12.71
CA GLU A 20 -34.23 0.41 -12.48
C GLU A 20 -33.10 1.28 -11.92
N GLU A 21 -32.93 2.49 -12.44
CA GLU A 21 -31.92 3.45 -11.95
C GLU A 21 -32.25 3.95 -10.55
N ILE A 22 -33.54 4.18 -10.26
CA ILE A 22 -34.02 4.54 -8.92
C ILE A 22 -33.70 3.43 -7.93
N SER A 23 -33.94 2.16 -8.32
CA SER A 23 -33.66 1.01 -7.47
C SER A 23 -32.15 0.88 -7.18
N LYS A 24 -31.30 1.13 -8.19
CA LYS A 24 -29.84 1.13 -8.01
C LYS A 24 -29.36 2.24 -7.07
N LEU A 25 -29.92 3.45 -7.20
CA LEU A 25 -29.61 4.58 -6.32
C LEU A 25 -30.06 4.31 -4.88
N ALA A 26 -31.19 3.62 -4.70
CA ALA A 26 -31.71 3.26 -3.38
C ALA A 26 -30.88 2.18 -2.66
N GLU A 27 -30.20 1.32 -3.42
CA GLU A 27 -29.33 0.25 -2.89
C GLU A 27 -27.88 0.72 -2.64
N LEU A 28 -27.54 1.96 -3.00
CA LEU A 28 -26.22 2.51 -2.73
C LEU A 28 -25.95 2.58 -1.22
N GLU A 29 -24.71 2.31 -0.83
CA GLU A 29 -24.31 2.51 0.56
C GLU A 29 -24.33 4.00 0.94
N SER A 30 -24.22 4.27 2.25
CA SER A 30 -24.11 5.65 2.74
C SER A 30 -22.95 6.37 2.05
N ARG A 31 -23.09 7.68 1.87
CA ARG A 31 -22.12 8.52 1.16
C ARG A 31 -20.71 8.38 1.73
N GLU A 32 -20.60 8.28 3.04
CA GLU A 32 -19.35 8.12 3.77
C GLU A 32 -18.68 6.79 3.42
N VAL A 33 -19.46 5.71 3.30
CA VAL A 33 -18.96 4.40 2.89
C VAL A 33 -18.51 4.42 1.43
N LEU A 34 -19.26 5.05 0.53
CA LEU A 34 -18.86 5.21 -0.87
C LEU A 34 -17.57 6.03 -1.01
N LEU A 35 -17.44 7.12 -0.25
CA LEU A 35 -16.22 7.93 -0.23
C LEU A 35 -15.04 7.14 0.36
N ALA A 36 -15.26 6.37 1.42
CA ALA A 36 -14.23 5.51 1.99
C ALA A 36 -13.79 4.42 1.00
N LYS A 37 -14.73 3.79 0.27
CA LYS A 37 -14.43 2.83 -0.79
C LYS A 37 -13.64 3.47 -1.92
N LEU A 38 -14.01 4.68 -2.34
CA LEU A 38 -13.28 5.43 -3.35
C LEU A 38 -11.84 5.72 -2.90
N ALA A 39 -11.67 6.27 -1.69
CA ALA A 39 -10.34 6.55 -1.12
C ALA A 39 -9.50 5.28 -0.95
N GLY A 40 -10.13 4.19 -0.50
CA GLY A 40 -9.51 2.87 -0.37
C GLY A 40 -9.06 2.31 -1.72
N ALA A 41 -9.89 2.44 -2.77
CA ALA A 41 -9.56 2.01 -4.12
C ALA A 41 -8.37 2.80 -4.69
N MET A 42 -8.33 4.12 -4.48
CA MET A 42 -7.20 4.97 -4.89
C MET A 42 -5.89 4.58 -4.20
N LYS A 43 -5.94 4.28 -2.90
CA LYS A 43 -4.75 3.81 -2.16
C LYS A 43 -4.35 2.39 -2.60
N GLY A 44 -5.34 1.55 -2.88
CA GLY A 44 -5.14 0.19 -3.39
C GLY A 44 -4.38 0.18 -4.71
N SER A 45 -4.74 1.04 -5.68
CA SER A 45 -4.04 1.11 -6.96
C SER A 45 -2.57 1.56 -6.82
N LEU A 46 -2.30 2.52 -5.92
CA LEU A 46 -0.94 2.97 -5.65
C LEU A 46 -0.08 1.87 -4.99
N ASN A 47 -0.66 1.17 -4.01
CA ASN A 47 0.00 0.03 -3.37
C ASN A 47 0.27 -1.09 -4.38
N GLN A 48 -0.67 -1.38 -5.28
CA GLN A 48 -0.50 -2.39 -6.33
C GLN A 48 0.65 -2.03 -7.27
N ALA A 49 0.79 -0.76 -7.66
CA ALA A 49 1.93 -0.29 -8.43
C ALA A 49 3.24 -0.48 -7.66
N ALA A 50 3.31 -0.08 -6.40
CA ALA A 50 4.51 -0.28 -5.57
C ALA A 50 4.89 -1.77 -5.43
N TYR A 51 3.90 -2.64 -5.22
CA TYR A 51 4.11 -4.09 -5.14
C TYR A 51 4.66 -4.68 -6.44
N LEU A 52 4.27 -4.17 -7.61
CA LEU A 52 4.80 -4.66 -8.89
C LEU A 52 6.33 -4.50 -8.98
N PHE A 53 6.89 -3.45 -8.36
CA PHE A 53 8.33 -3.21 -8.33
C PHE A 53 9.05 -3.86 -7.13
N ALA A 54 8.41 -3.89 -5.95
CA ALA A 54 9.01 -4.45 -4.74
C ALA A 54 8.94 -5.98 -4.66
N ALA A 55 7.96 -6.60 -5.33
CA ALA A 55 7.74 -8.05 -5.27
C ALA A 55 8.93 -8.86 -5.81
N PRO A 56 9.52 -8.56 -6.98
CA PRO A 56 10.67 -9.33 -7.49
C PRO A 56 11.87 -9.28 -6.54
N LEU A 57 12.17 -8.12 -5.95
CA LEU A 57 13.25 -7.96 -4.96
C LEU A 57 13.00 -8.82 -3.72
N SER A 58 11.77 -8.81 -3.22
CA SER A 58 11.37 -9.62 -2.05
C SER A 58 11.42 -11.13 -2.31
N GLN A 59 11.27 -11.56 -3.57
CA GLN A 59 11.46 -12.96 -3.95
C GLN A 59 12.95 -13.31 -4.03
N ALA A 60 13.77 -12.43 -4.61
CA ALA A 60 15.22 -12.64 -4.72
C ALA A 60 15.89 -12.79 -3.34
N VAL A 61 15.55 -11.93 -2.37
CA VAL A 61 16.05 -12.05 -0.99
C VAL A 61 15.70 -13.41 -0.40
N ARG A 62 14.43 -13.83 -0.50
CA ARG A 62 13.98 -15.14 -0.01
C ARG A 62 14.74 -16.31 -0.65
N THR A 63 15.08 -16.22 -1.94
CA THR A 63 15.88 -17.26 -2.59
C THR A 63 17.34 -17.26 -2.16
N ILE A 64 17.95 -16.08 -1.94
CA ILE A 64 19.33 -15.96 -1.47
C ILE A 64 19.45 -16.48 -0.03
N ASP A 65 18.50 -16.14 0.83
CA ASP A 65 18.45 -16.63 2.20
C ASP A 65 18.29 -18.16 2.24
N ALA A 66 17.43 -18.72 1.38
CA ALA A 66 17.30 -20.16 1.25
C ALA A 66 18.60 -20.84 0.80
N LEU A 67 19.36 -20.21 -0.11
CA LEU A 67 20.66 -20.72 -0.54
C LEU A 67 21.69 -20.66 0.59
N ARG A 68 21.75 -19.56 1.35
CA ARG A 68 22.62 -19.42 2.52
C ARG A 68 22.34 -20.51 3.55
N ALA A 69 21.07 -20.70 3.91
CA ALA A 69 20.67 -21.75 4.85
C ALA A 69 21.09 -23.14 4.36
N LYS A 70 20.99 -23.42 3.05
CA LYS A 70 21.45 -24.68 2.47
C LYS A 70 22.98 -24.85 2.52
N VAL A 71 23.73 -23.78 2.30
CA VAL A 71 25.20 -23.78 2.40
C VAL A 71 25.66 -24.05 3.83
N GLU A 72 25.00 -23.46 4.81
CA GLU A 72 25.27 -23.68 6.24
C GLU A 72 24.91 -25.11 6.67
N GLU A 73 23.79 -25.65 6.18
CA GLU A 73 23.34 -27.03 6.46
C GLU A 73 24.25 -28.09 5.82
N SER A 74 24.84 -27.80 4.66
CA SER A 74 25.57 -28.79 3.86
C SER A 74 27.09 -28.86 4.11
N GLY A 75 27.64 -27.99 4.97
CA GLY A 75 29.09 -27.82 5.11
C GLY A 75 29.69 -27.18 3.85
N GLY A 76 29.76 -25.85 3.83
CA GLY A 76 29.79 -25.02 2.61
C GLY A 76 30.92 -25.24 1.58
N PRO A 77 30.76 -24.72 0.35
CA PRO A 77 31.79 -24.72 -0.68
C PRO A 77 32.91 -23.72 -0.33
N ASP A 78 34.15 -24.12 -0.64
CA ASP A 78 35.36 -23.30 -0.52
C ASP A 78 35.29 -22.14 -1.52
N VAL A 79 34.79 -20.99 -1.07
CA VAL A 79 34.79 -19.74 -1.84
C VAL A 79 35.88 -18.83 -1.30
N ALA A 80 36.93 -18.66 -2.09
CA ALA A 80 37.99 -17.70 -1.83
C ALA A 80 37.37 -16.30 -1.63
N ALA A 81 37.59 -15.74 -0.45
CA ALA A 81 37.14 -14.41 -0.08
C ALA A 81 37.73 -13.35 -1.03
N PRO A 82 36.95 -12.41 -1.57
CA PRO A 82 37.52 -11.18 -2.08
C PRO A 82 38.14 -10.44 -0.88
N ALA A 83 39.45 -10.19 -1.01
CA ALA A 83 40.28 -9.55 -0.01
C ALA A 83 39.76 -8.15 0.34
N ASP A 84 39.78 -7.90 1.65
CA ASP A 84 39.50 -6.62 2.32
C ASP A 84 40.56 -5.56 1.96
N ALA A 85 40.13 -4.31 1.76
CA ALA A 85 40.80 -3.08 2.23
C ALA A 85 40.17 -1.80 1.63
N PRO A 86 40.10 -0.67 2.37
CA PRO A 86 40.05 -0.52 3.83
C PRO A 86 38.85 0.34 4.30
N ALA A 87 38.48 0.13 5.56
CA ALA A 87 37.71 1.09 6.35
C ALA A 87 38.54 2.36 6.58
N ASP A 88 37.95 3.52 6.31
CA ASP A 88 38.43 4.80 6.81
C ASP A 88 37.47 5.27 7.92
N GLN A 89 37.90 5.09 9.17
CA GLN A 89 37.41 5.79 10.35
C GLN A 89 38.63 6.54 10.90
N ALA A 90 38.64 7.88 10.99
CA ALA A 90 38.19 8.70 12.13
C ALA A 90 39.02 10.03 12.09
N PRO A 91 38.82 11.09 12.93
CA PRO A 91 37.95 11.20 14.10
C PRO A 91 37.17 12.54 14.31
N ALA A 92 36.19 12.44 15.22
CA ALA A 92 35.74 13.38 16.26
C ALA A 92 35.68 14.92 16.06
N GLY A 93 34.49 15.47 16.34
CA GLY A 93 34.30 16.85 16.78
C GLY A 93 33.10 16.93 17.72
N GLU A 94 33.37 17.12 19.01
CA GLU A 94 32.45 17.34 20.13
C GLU A 94 31.23 18.22 19.83
N ALA A 95 30.08 17.83 20.38
CA ALA A 95 29.00 18.75 20.72
C ALA A 95 29.41 19.55 21.98
N PRO A 96 28.85 20.76 22.19
CA PRO A 96 27.69 20.78 23.08
C PRO A 96 26.57 21.79 22.72
N ALA A 97 25.35 21.37 23.08
CA ALA A 97 24.20 22.10 23.63
C ALA A 97 23.91 23.58 23.26
N ALA A 98 22.67 23.88 22.85
CA ALA A 98 21.64 24.51 23.71
C ALA A 98 20.47 25.15 22.93
N GLY A 99 19.25 25.01 23.49
CA GLY A 99 18.05 25.85 23.25
C GLY A 99 17.19 25.45 22.04
N GLY A 100 15.90 25.14 22.11
CA GLY A 100 14.88 25.54 23.09
C GLY A 100 13.89 26.51 22.42
N ALA A 101 12.64 26.06 22.24
CA ALA A 101 11.43 26.82 21.86
C ALA A 101 11.37 27.40 20.43
N GLY A 102 10.22 27.48 19.75
CA GLY A 102 8.86 27.42 20.29
C GLY A 102 7.79 27.17 19.24
N ASP A 103 6.69 26.70 19.79
CA ASP A 103 5.32 26.66 19.30
C ASP A 103 4.84 28.07 18.91
N ALA A 104 4.22 28.21 17.73
CA ALA A 104 3.30 29.29 17.36
C ALA A 104 2.47 28.87 16.13
#